data_AF-A0A432MFH6-F1
#
_entry.id   AF-A0A432MFH6-F1
#
_cell.length_a   1.000
_cell.length_b   1.000
_cell.length_c   1.000
_cell.angle_alpha   90.00
_cell.angle_beta   90.00
_cell.angle_gamma   90.00
#
_symmetry.space_group_name_H-M   'P 1'
#
loop_
_entity.id
_entity.type
_entity.pdbx_description
1 polymer ?
#
loop_
_entity_poly.entity_id
_entity_poly.type
_entity_poly.pdbx_seq_one_letter_code
_entity_poly.pdbx_strand_id
1 'polypeptide(L)'
;MRGPRRPSLGRRRLIALALLVPPLFWGLVLLCCPTGWARRAIERRVGELTGCPTVLEGVRLGPLGGIRLEGLRVREPGADAGTPPWVEAGAIDVDLSLAELLVGRAEPRRVEVRDLTLRLVRGEDGRFAPSFLLRHADPARPGSLGGFDEDDDPSGPIAFRLARGRVVYVDPEVATTIAVENLDGSGTWWPSVVAVDELRGTLNGGTFALAVEVERGPTPAFAGQVEARGVHLGSGVGLLTYLVPYLAGASERLEGRLDLDLELKGQGASGPALRDSLSGRGTLKIDPIRLDGSSLLIDLARVVPAARYGKVGSLRSEFLVADRRVVSRRLQLDLGGTPIVLVGASAFDGRIHYRLDASPLAGRIGPEAIALLAETGLAPEDLLDLQVTGTADRPLVRVGGLTFDAKTDGRSALEELVRDLKQRLLR
;
A
#
# COMPACT_ATOMS: atom_id res chain seq x y z
N MET A 1 -19.09 -4.60 -77.31
CA MET A 1 -19.17 -3.65 -76.18
C MET A 1 -20.46 -3.93 -75.39
N ARG A 2 -20.37 -4.60 -74.22
CA ARG A 2 -21.54 -4.84 -73.35
C ARG A 2 -21.72 -3.61 -72.46
N GLY A 3 -22.80 -2.87 -72.68
CA GLY A 3 -23.13 -1.67 -71.90
C GLY A 3 -23.34 -1.96 -70.41
N PRO A 4 -23.10 -0.97 -69.52
CA PRO A 4 -23.14 -1.16 -68.08
C PRO A 4 -24.56 -1.55 -67.64
N ARG A 5 -24.69 -2.75 -67.07
CA ARG A 5 -25.94 -3.25 -66.47
C ARG A 5 -26.32 -2.31 -65.31
N ARG A 6 -27.39 -1.54 -65.51
CA ARG A 6 -27.99 -0.72 -64.44
C ARG A 6 -28.33 -1.63 -63.24
N PRO A 7 -27.82 -1.35 -62.03
CA PRO A 7 -28.18 -2.13 -60.86
C PRO A 7 -29.69 -1.95 -60.60
N SER A 8 -30.43 -3.06 -60.69
CA SER A 8 -31.87 -3.10 -60.43
C SER A 8 -32.17 -2.54 -59.04
N LEU A 9 -33.11 -1.59 -58.95
CA LEU A 9 -33.60 -0.97 -57.70
C LEU A 9 -33.89 -1.97 -56.58
N GLY A 10 -34.29 -3.21 -56.91
CA GLY A 10 -34.52 -4.28 -55.93
C GLY A 10 -33.28 -4.71 -55.15
N ARG A 11 -32.09 -4.65 -55.77
CA ARG A 11 -30.82 -5.05 -55.11
C ARG A 11 -30.39 -4.03 -54.06
N ARG A 12 -30.62 -2.73 -54.32
CA ARG A 12 -30.37 -1.65 -53.35
C ARG A 12 -31.32 -1.73 -52.15
N ARG A 13 -32.59 -2.10 -52.37
CA ARG A 13 -33.56 -2.32 -51.29
C ARG A 13 -33.21 -3.54 -50.43
N LEU A 14 -32.77 -4.64 -51.03
CA LEU A 14 -32.30 -5.83 -50.31
C LEU A 14 -31.04 -5.55 -49.46
N ILE A 15 -30.07 -4.79 -50.00
CA ILE A 15 -28.88 -4.39 -49.24
C ILE A 15 -29.27 -3.46 -48.07
N ALA A 16 -30.18 -2.51 -48.30
CA ALA A 16 -30.67 -1.61 -47.25
C ALA A 16 -31.42 -2.39 -46.14
N LEU A 17 -32.24 -3.38 -46.51
CA LEU A 17 -32.95 -4.23 -45.55
C LEU A 17 -31.97 -5.11 -44.76
N ALA A 18 -30.99 -5.72 -45.43
CA ALA A 18 -29.96 -6.54 -44.78
C ALA A 18 -29.09 -5.72 -43.80
N LEU A 19 -28.87 -4.42 -44.07
CA LEU A 19 -28.19 -3.50 -43.14
C LEU A 19 -29.06 -3.10 -41.94
N LEU A 20 -30.40 -3.14 -42.06
CA LEU A 20 -31.36 -2.73 -41.02
C LEU A 20 -31.79 -3.87 -40.10
N VAL A 21 -31.67 -5.13 -40.54
CA VAL A 21 -32.01 -6.31 -39.73
C VAL A 21 -31.17 -6.39 -38.44
N PRO A 22 -29.84 -6.23 -38.45
CA PRO A 22 -29.04 -6.27 -37.24
C PRO A 22 -29.45 -5.24 -36.16
N PRO A 23 -29.62 -3.94 -36.45
CA PRO A 23 -30.04 -2.97 -35.42
C PRO A 23 -31.49 -3.17 -34.95
N LEU A 24 -32.41 -3.62 -35.82
CA LEU A 24 -33.78 -3.95 -35.42
C LEU A 24 -33.83 -5.17 -34.51
N PHE A 25 -33.11 -6.23 -34.87
CA PHE A 25 -32.95 -7.42 -34.03
C PHE A 25 -32.34 -7.06 -32.68
N TRP A 26 -31.32 -6.19 -32.65
CA TRP A 26 -30.72 -5.74 -31.40
C TRP A 26 -31.67 -4.88 -30.57
N GLY A 27 -32.43 -3.97 -31.20
CA GLY A 27 -33.48 -3.22 -30.52
C GLY A 27 -34.52 -4.13 -29.86
N LEU A 28 -34.89 -5.23 -30.53
CA LEU A 28 -35.76 -6.25 -29.98
C LEU A 28 -35.09 -6.99 -28.80
N VAL A 29 -33.82 -7.38 -28.93
CA VAL A 29 -33.05 -8.03 -27.84
C VAL A 29 -32.96 -7.11 -26.62
N LEU A 30 -32.63 -5.84 -26.79
CA LEU A 30 -32.59 -4.85 -25.70
C LEU A 30 -33.96 -4.64 -25.04
N LEU A 31 -35.04 -4.72 -25.82
CA LEU A 31 -36.41 -4.57 -25.32
C LEU A 31 -36.92 -5.83 -24.61
N CYS A 32 -36.53 -7.02 -25.08
CA CYS A 32 -37.09 -8.30 -24.67
C CYS A 32 -36.20 -9.11 -23.72
N CYS A 33 -34.89 -8.86 -23.63
CA CYS A 33 -34.02 -9.58 -22.69
C CYS A 33 -34.09 -8.95 -21.29
N PRO A 34 -34.74 -9.58 -20.30
CA PRO A 34 -34.74 -9.09 -18.94
C PRO A 34 -33.31 -9.16 -18.37
N THR A 35 -32.71 -7.99 -18.13
CA THR A 35 -31.37 -7.82 -17.54
C THR A 35 -31.22 -8.51 -16.18
N GLY A 36 -32.33 -8.83 -15.51
CA GLY A 36 -32.35 -9.56 -14.24
C GLY A 36 -31.89 -11.03 -14.31
N TRP A 37 -31.93 -11.69 -15.47
CA TRP A 37 -31.29 -13.01 -15.61
C TRP A 37 -29.76 -12.87 -15.68
N ALA A 38 -29.26 -11.95 -16.52
CA ALA A 38 -27.83 -11.68 -16.67
C ALA A 38 -27.21 -11.24 -15.34
N ARG A 39 -27.89 -10.35 -14.61
CA ARG A 39 -27.48 -9.93 -13.26
C ARG A 39 -27.26 -11.13 -12.32
N ARG A 40 -28.27 -12.00 -12.19
CA ARG A 40 -28.20 -13.18 -11.31
C ARG A 40 -27.14 -14.18 -11.76
N ALA A 41 -26.93 -14.33 -13.07
CA ALA A 41 -25.88 -15.20 -13.61
C ALA A 41 -24.49 -14.67 -13.27
N ILE A 42 -24.26 -13.36 -13.41
CA ILE A 42 -23.00 -12.70 -13.06
C ILE A 42 -22.76 -12.77 -11.55
N GLU A 43 -23.75 -12.42 -10.73
CA GLU A 43 -23.66 -12.52 -9.25
C GLU A 43 -23.27 -13.92 -8.81
N ARG A 44 -23.93 -14.95 -9.37
CA ARG A 44 -23.63 -16.35 -9.06
C ARG A 44 -22.22 -16.71 -9.48
N ARG A 45 -21.82 -16.36 -10.71
CA ARG A 45 -20.50 -16.72 -11.23
C ARG A 45 -19.37 -16.04 -10.47
N VAL A 46 -19.51 -14.75 -10.16
CA VAL A 46 -18.54 -14.02 -9.34
C VAL A 46 -18.53 -14.62 -7.93
N GLY A 47 -19.68 -14.93 -7.35
CA GLY A 47 -19.76 -15.57 -6.04
C GLY A 47 -19.12 -16.96 -5.99
N GLU A 48 -19.29 -17.77 -7.02
CA GLU A 48 -18.64 -19.09 -7.15
C GLU A 48 -17.11 -18.96 -7.28
N LEU A 49 -16.63 -18.04 -8.12
CA LEU A 49 -15.20 -17.85 -8.36
C LEU A 49 -14.46 -17.23 -7.16
N THR A 50 -15.13 -16.32 -6.46
CA THR A 50 -14.53 -15.61 -5.32
C THR A 50 -14.83 -16.26 -3.97
N GLY A 51 -15.78 -17.19 -3.91
CA GLY A 51 -16.33 -17.71 -2.65
C GLY A 51 -17.04 -16.65 -1.80
N CYS A 52 -17.33 -15.48 -2.38
CA CYS A 52 -17.80 -14.31 -1.64
C CYS A 52 -19.25 -13.94 -1.98
N PRO A 53 -20.05 -13.50 -1.00
CA PRO A 53 -21.36 -12.92 -1.28
C PRO A 53 -21.23 -11.69 -2.18
N THR A 54 -21.81 -11.79 -3.37
CA THR A 54 -21.75 -10.76 -4.41
C THR A 54 -23.13 -10.26 -4.72
N VAL A 55 -23.29 -8.94 -4.77
CA VAL A 55 -24.53 -8.26 -5.15
C VAL A 55 -24.23 -7.30 -6.28
N LEU A 56 -25.12 -7.23 -7.26
CA LEU A 56 -25.05 -6.30 -8.37
C LEU A 56 -26.38 -5.55 -8.47
N GLU A 57 -26.35 -4.22 -8.58
CA GLU A 57 -27.57 -3.43 -8.67
C GLU A 57 -28.20 -3.56 -10.06
N GLY A 58 -27.38 -3.44 -11.11
CA GLY A 58 -27.84 -3.42 -12.48
C GLY A 58 -26.84 -3.95 -13.50
N VAL A 59 -27.37 -4.38 -14.65
CA VAL A 59 -26.62 -4.72 -15.86
C VAL A 59 -27.27 -3.99 -17.02
N ARG A 60 -26.47 -3.28 -17.81
CA ARG A 60 -26.90 -2.60 -19.04
C ARG A 60 -26.06 -3.07 -20.21
N LEU A 61 -26.73 -3.29 -21.34
CA LEU A 61 -26.08 -3.63 -22.60
C LEU A 61 -26.02 -2.38 -23.47
N GLY A 62 -24.85 -2.11 -24.06
CA GLY A 62 -24.67 -0.97 -24.96
C GLY A 62 -25.33 -1.20 -26.33
N PRO A 63 -25.72 -0.12 -27.03
CA PRO A 63 -26.33 -0.22 -28.36
C PRO A 63 -25.37 -0.75 -29.45
N LEU A 64 -24.05 -0.67 -29.21
CA LEU A 64 -23.00 -1.12 -30.14
C LEU A 64 -22.16 -2.28 -29.56
N GLY A 65 -22.68 -2.99 -28.56
CA GLY A 65 -21.91 -3.92 -27.74
C GLY A 65 -21.44 -3.29 -26.43
N GLY A 66 -20.70 -4.07 -25.66
CA GLY A 66 -20.26 -3.71 -24.32
C GLY A 66 -21.31 -3.97 -23.23
N ILE A 67 -20.81 -4.28 -22.03
CA ILE A 67 -21.62 -4.54 -20.84
C ILE A 67 -21.22 -3.54 -19.76
N ARG A 68 -22.20 -2.85 -19.20
CA ARG A 68 -22.02 -1.99 -18.03
C ARG A 68 -22.66 -2.64 -16.83
N LEU A 69 -21.84 -2.98 -15.84
CA LEU A 69 -22.27 -3.46 -14.52
C LEU A 69 -22.37 -2.25 -13.61
N GLU A 70 -23.45 -2.13 -12.84
CA GLU A 70 -23.69 -0.99 -11.93
C GLU A 70 -23.83 -1.49 -10.49
N GLY A 71 -23.15 -0.81 -9.56
CA GLY A 71 -23.27 -1.06 -8.12
C GLY A 71 -22.82 -2.46 -7.69
N LEU A 72 -21.67 -2.93 -8.17
CA LEU A 72 -21.09 -4.20 -7.71
C LEU A 72 -20.66 -4.04 -6.25
N ARG A 73 -21.07 -4.97 -5.39
CA ARG A 73 -20.62 -5.07 -4.00
C ARG A 73 -20.21 -6.50 -3.69
N VAL A 74 -18.99 -6.69 -3.21
CA VAL A 74 -18.46 -7.99 -2.79
C VAL A 74 -18.13 -7.92 -1.30
N ARG A 75 -18.71 -8.84 -0.52
CA ARG A 75 -18.48 -8.97 0.91
C ARG A 75 -17.53 -10.11 1.21
N GLU A 76 -16.95 -10.12 2.40
CA GLU A 76 -16.08 -11.20 2.83
C GLU A 76 -16.89 -12.50 3.00
N PRO A 77 -16.27 -13.67 2.82
CA PRO A 77 -16.92 -14.94 3.09
C PRO A 77 -17.42 -14.99 4.55
N GLY A 78 -18.71 -15.30 4.73
CA GLY A 78 -19.32 -15.37 6.07
C GLY A 78 -19.64 -14.03 6.72
N ALA A 79 -19.43 -12.89 6.04
CA ALA A 79 -19.80 -11.59 6.58
C ALA A 79 -21.32 -11.38 6.60
N ASP A 80 -21.81 -10.82 7.71
CA ASP A 80 -23.21 -10.44 7.87
C ASP A 80 -23.61 -9.30 6.92
N ALA A 81 -24.92 -9.14 6.70
CA ALA A 81 -25.47 -8.10 5.83
C ALA A 81 -25.10 -6.66 6.26
N GLY A 82 -24.80 -6.47 7.55
CA GLY A 82 -24.38 -5.18 8.13
C GLY A 82 -22.89 -4.89 7.99
N THR A 83 -22.07 -5.86 7.60
CA THR A 83 -20.62 -5.65 7.41
C THR A 83 -20.38 -4.89 6.11
N PRO A 84 -19.58 -3.80 6.14
CA PRO A 84 -19.26 -3.04 4.93
C PRO A 84 -18.56 -3.94 3.91
N PRO A 85 -18.84 -3.79 2.60
CA PRO A 85 -18.18 -4.59 1.58
C PRO A 85 -16.69 -4.31 1.54
N TRP A 86 -15.90 -5.31 1.15
CA TRP A 86 -14.46 -5.14 0.97
C TRP A 86 -14.13 -4.66 -0.46
N VAL A 87 -15.04 -4.86 -1.42
CA VAL A 87 -15.02 -4.24 -2.75
C VAL A 87 -16.39 -3.67 -3.08
N GLU A 88 -16.41 -2.42 -3.52
CA GLU A 88 -17.54 -1.78 -4.16
C GLU A 88 -17.07 -1.15 -5.47
N ALA A 89 -17.84 -1.28 -6.54
CA ALA A 89 -17.59 -0.55 -7.79
C ALA A 89 -18.89 0.10 -8.26
N GLY A 90 -18.85 1.42 -8.44
CA GLY A 90 -20.00 2.17 -8.93
C GLY A 90 -20.40 1.74 -10.34
N ALA A 91 -19.41 1.62 -11.23
CA ALA A 91 -19.63 1.06 -12.56
C ALA A 91 -18.42 0.27 -13.06
N ILE A 92 -18.69 -0.80 -13.81
CA ILE A 92 -17.68 -1.57 -14.54
C ILE A 92 -18.14 -1.66 -15.99
N ASP A 93 -17.41 -1.01 -16.89
CA ASP A 93 -17.62 -1.06 -18.32
C ASP A 93 -16.69 -2.11 -18.93
N VAL A 94 -17.27 -3.14 -19.54
CA VAL A 94 -16.55 -4.26 -20.16
C VAL A 94 -16.78 -4.18 -21.66
N ASP A 95 -15.69 -4.08 -22.42
CA ASP A 95 -15.70 -4.24 -23.87
C ASP A 95 -15.98 -5.70 -24.21
N LEU A 96 -17.17 -5.96 -24.73
CA LEU A 96 -17.55 -7.25 -25.30
C LEU A 96 -18.17 -7.01 -26.67
N SER A 97 -17.56 -7.60 -27.70
CA SER A 97 -18.05 -7.52 -29.06
C SER A 97 -19.30 -8.38 -29.23
N LEU A 98 -20.30 -7.82 -29.92
CA LEU A 98 -21.53 -8.55 -30.27
C LEU A 98 -21.26 -9.75 -31.17
N ALA A 99 -20.32 -9.62 -32.10
CA ALA A 99 -19.95 -10.70 -33.00
C ALA A 99 -19.28 -11.84 -32.24
N GLU A 100 -18.45 -11.53 -31.23
CA GLU A 100 -17.81 -12.53 -30.39
C GLU A 100 -18.86 -13.27 -29.55
N LEU A 101 -19.79 -12.55 -28.91
CA LEU A 101 -20.89 -13.16 -28.15
C LEU A 101 -21.76 -14.10 -29.01
N LEU A 102 -22.07 -13.72 -30.25
CA LEU A 102 -22.85 -14.55 -31.17
C LEU A 102 -22.11 -15.82 -31.62
N VAL A 103 -20.77 -15.79 -31.64
CA VAL A 103 -19.90 -16.93 -31.96
C VAL A 103 -19.55 -17.72 -30.68
N GLY A 104 -20.09 -17.33 -29.52
CA GLY A 104 -19.85 -17.99 -28.23
C GLY A 104 -18.52 -17.63 -27.56
N ARG A 105 -17.84 -16.57 -28.03
CA ARG A 105 -16.61 -16.04 -27.44
C ARG A 105 -16.96 -14.84 -26.56
N ALA A 106 -16.48 -14.84 -25.32
CA ALA A 106 -16.77 -13.79 -24.34
C ALA A 106 -15.49 -13.38 -23.59
N GLU A 107 -14.47 -12.98 -24.35
CA GLU A 107 -13.19 -12.53 -23.80
C GLU A 107 -13.10 -11.01 -23.90
N PRO A 108 -13.13 -10.29 -22.76
CA PRO A 108 -13.05 -8.85 -22.78
C PRO A 108 -11.64 -8.40 -23.10
N ARG A 109 -11.48 -7.42 -23.99
CA ARG A 109 -10.18 -6.81 -24.29
C ARG A 109 -9.87 -5.62 -23.39
N ARG A 110 -10.92 -4.96 -22.89
CA ARG A 110 -10.82 -3.78 -22.05
C ARG A 110 -11.86 -3.80 -20.93
N VAL A 111 -11.40 -3.48 -19.72
CA VAL A 111 -12.24 -3.30 -18.54
C VAL A 111 -11.98 -1.92 -17.96
N GLU A 112 -13.01 -1.11 -17.81
CA GLU A 112 -12.93 0.19 -17.15
C GLU A 112 -13.77 0.17 -15.87
N VAL A 113 -13.12 0.40 -14.74
CA VAL A 113 -13.76 0.44 -13.43
C VAL A 113 -13.84 1.89 -12.97
N ARG A 114 -15.02 2.32 -12.54
CA ARG A 114 -15.29 3.66 -12.03
C ARG A 114 -15.79 3.58 -10.60
N ASP A 115 -15.31 4.51 -9.78
CA ASP A 115 -15.75 4.68 -8.39
C ASP A 115 -15.54 3.38 -7.59
N LEU A 116 -14.36 2.75 -7.76
CA LEU A 116 -13.94 1.55 -7.02
C LEU A 116 -13.60 1.93 -5.59
N THR A 117 -14.25 1.33 -4.60
CA THR A 117 -13.81 1.38 -3.20
C THR A 117 -13.33 0.00 -2.78
N LEU A 118 -12.07 -0.09 -2.39
CA LEU A 118 -11.45 -1.33 -1.92
C LEU A 118 -11.00 -1.14 -0.47
N ARG A 119 -11.47 -2.02 0.42
CA ARG A 119 -11.16 -2.01 1.84
C ARG A 119 -10.33 -3.23 2.18
N LEU A 120 -9.09 -3.01 2.61
CA LEU A 120 -8.17 -4.03 3.08
C LEU A 120 -8.07 -3.95 4.59
N VAL A 121 -8.57 -4.96 5.28
CA VAL A 121 -8.39 -5.10 6.72
C VAL A 121 -7.39 -6.20 6.97
N ARG A 122 -6.38 -5.94 7.79
CA ARG A 122 -5.47 -6.96 8.29
C ARG A 122 -6.17 -7.76 9.39
N GLY A 123 -6.31 -9.06 9.19
CA GLY A 123 -6.77 -9.99 10.22
C GLY A 123 -5.70 -10.25 11.28
N GLU A 124 -6.10 -10.81 12.42
CA GLU A 124 -5.19 -11.17 13.52
C GLU A 124 -4.11 -12.18 13.10
N ASP A 125 -4.41 -13.04 12.13
CA ASP A 125 -3.47 -13.99 11.54
C ASP A 125 -2.50 -13.36 10.52
N GLY A 126 -2.57 -12.04 10.36
CA GLY A 126 -1.78 -11.27 9.40
C GLY A 126 -2.21 -11.49 7.94
N ARG A 127 -3.33 -12.15 7.68
CA ARG A 127 -3.89 -12.26 6.33
C ARG A 127 -4.75 -11.04 6.00
N PHE A 128 -4.93 -10.83 4.71
CA PHE A 128 -5.85 -9.82 4.18
C PHE A 128 -7.05 -10.53 3.55
N ALA A 129 -8.20 -9.86 3.56
CA ALA A 129 -9.40 -10.33 2.87
C ALA A 129 -9.11 -10.90 1.47
N PRO A 130 -8.41 -10.23 0.53
CA PRO A 130 -8.16 -10.80 -0.81
C PRO A 130 -7.13 -11.94 -0.87
N SER A 131 -6.53 -12.38 0.25
CA SER A 131 -5.51 -13.44 0.22
C SER A 131 -6.02 -14.77 -0.35
N PHE A 132 -7.33 -15.03 -0.32
CA PHE A 132 -7.92 -16.18 -0.99
C PHE A 132 -7.94 -16.03 -2.52
N LEU A 133 -8.06 -14.81 -3.07
CA LEU A 133 -8.02 -14.59 -4.53
C LEU A 133 -6.65 -14.89 -5.13
N LEU A 134 -5.59 -14.67 -4.34
CA LEU A 134 -4.22 -15.05 -4.74
C LEU A 134 -4.02 -16.57 -4.80
N ARG A 135 -4.85 -17.35 -4.08
CA ARG A 135 -4.76 -18.82 -4.04
C ARG A 135 -5.58 -19.51 -5.13
N HIS A 136 -6.60 -18.84 -5.68
CA HIS A 136 -7.57 -19.43 -6.61
C HIS A 136 -7.22 -19.23 -8.09
N ALA A 137 -5.99 -18.87 -8.42
CA ALA A 137 -5.47 -19.15 -9.76
C ALA A 137 -5.14 -20.65 -9.85
N ASP A 138 -6.17 -21.50 -9.80
CA ASP A 138 -6.02 -22.85 -10.35
C ASP A 138 -5.59 -22.64 -11.81
N PRO A 139 -4.43 -23.14 -12.25
CA PRO A 139 -4.13 -23.18 -13.68
C PRO A 139 -5.34 -23.85 -14.33
N ALA A 140 -5.88 -23.24 -15.39
CA ALA A 140 -6.99 -23.81 -16.12
C ALA A 140 -6.70 -25.29 -16.33
N ARG A 141 -7.52 -26.17 -15.74
CA ARG A 141 -7.32 -27.61 -15.90
C ARG A 141 -7.38 -27.89 -17.40
N PRO A 142 -6.31 -28.40 -18.03
CA PRO A 142 -6.42 -28.90 -19.37
C PRO A 142 -7.28 -30.17 -19.28
N GLY A 143 -8.46 -30.14 -19.87
CA GLY A 143 -9.27 -31.34 -20.11
C GLY A 143 -10.53 -31.50 -19.26
N SER A 144 -11.64 -31.00 -19.79
CA SER A 144 -12.83 -31.79 -20.14
C SER A 144 -13.87 -30.80 -20.69
N LEU A 145 -14.01 -30.64 -22.00
CA LEU A 145 -14.66 -31.58 -22.91
C LEU A 145 -14.26 -31.26 -24.37
N GLY A 146 -13.82 -32.26 -25.12
CA GLY A 146 -13.76 -32.24 -26.59
C GLY A 146 -12.49 -31.60 -27.15
N GLY A 147 -11.61 -32.43 -27.73
CA GLY A 147 -10.31 -32.00 -28.24
C GLY A 147 -10.40 -30.99 -29.38
N PHE A 148 -9.61 -29.93 -29.24
CA PHE A 148 -8.95 -29.15 -30.29
C PHE A 148 -7.67 -28.58 -29.67
N ASP A 149 -6.55 -28.79 -30.38
CA ASP A 149 -5.18 -28.26 -30.27
C ASP A 149 -4.66 -27.61 -28.97
N GLU A 150 -3.50 -28.09 -28.55
CA GLU A 150 -2.77 -27.80 -27.30
C GLU A 150 -1.88 -26.53 -27.38
N ASP A 151 -2.22 -25.55 -28.24
CA ASP A 151 -1.42 -24.32 -28.45
C ASP A 151 -2.23 -23.01 -28.48
N ASP A 152 -3.55 -23.06 -28.24
CA ASP A 152 -4.39 -21.85 -28.12
C ASP A 152 -4.88 -21.73 -26.66
N ASP A 153 -4.10 -21.08 -25.79
CA ASP A 153 -4.69 -20.37 -24.63
C ASP A 153 -5.12 -18.98 -25.15
N PRO A 154 -6.40 -18.79 -25.53
CA PRO A 154 -6.79 -17.71 -26.44
C PRO A 154 -6.95 -16.36 -25.73
N SER A 155 -6.76 -16.30 -24.41
CA SER A 155 -6.99 -15.08 -23.63
C SER A 155 -5.85 -14.08 -23.82
N GLY A 156 -5.98 -13.23 -24.85
CA GLY A 156 -5.12 -12.07 -25.04
C GLY A 156 -5.11 -11.12 -23.83
N PRO A 157 -4.15 -10.20 -23.76
CA PRO A 157 -4.04 -9.25 -22.65
C PRO A 157 -5.32 -8.43 -22.49
N ILE A 158 -5.81 -8.33 -21.25
CA ILE A 158 -6.94 -7.49 -20.90
C ILE A 158 -6.39 -6.16 -20.40
N ALA A 159 -6.63 -5.08 -21.13
CA ALA A 159 -6.29 -3.74 -20.65
C ALA A 159 -7.30 -3.31 -19.59
N PHE A 160 -6.86 -2.84 -18.44
CA PHE A 160 -7.74 -2.26 -17.43
C PHE A 160 -7.46 -0.78 -17.19
N ARG A 161 -8.51 -0.04 -16.87
CA ARG A 161 -8.45 1.36 -16.44
C ARG A 161 -9.27 1.53 -15.17
N LEU A 162 -8.70 2.21 -14.19
CA LEU A 162 -9.38 2.65 -12.98
C LEU A 162 -9.59 4.17 -13.05
N ALA A 163 -10.80 4.62 -12.72
CA ALA A 163 -11.10 6.03 -12.55
C ALA A 163 -11.80 6.32 -11.22
N ARG A 164 -11.31 7.33 -10.49
CA ARG A 164 -11.84 7.75 -9.17
C ARG A 164 -11.96 6.61 -8.15
N GLY A 165 -10.95 5.77 -8.06
CA GLY A 165 -10.89 4.73 -7.04
C GLY A 165 -10.56 5.26 -5.65
N ARG A 166 -10.75 4.40 -4.65
CA ARG A 166 -10.40 4.61 -3.25
C ARG A 166 -9.91 3.29 -2.67
N VAL A 167 -8.76 3.30 -2.02
CA VAL A 167 -8.23 2.14 -1.28
C VAL A 167 -8.09 2.55 0.17
N VAL A 168 -8.69 1.77 1.08
CA VAL A 168 -8.60 1.97 2.53
C VAL A 168 -7.94 0.75 3.14
N TYR A 169 -6.71 0.92 3.62
CA TYR A 169 -6.00 -0.06 4.41
C TYR A 169 -6.22 0.20 5.90
N VAL A 170 -6.60 -0.84 6.64
CA VAL A 170 -6.83 -0.80 8.07
C VAL A 170 -6.03 -1.91 8.73
N ASP A 171 -5.16 -1.52 9.66
CA ASP A 171 -4.39 -2.41 10.51
C ASP A 171 -4.69 -2.10 11.98
N PRO A 172 -5.55 -2.89 12.63
CA PRO A 172 -5.90 -2.70 14.03
C PRO A 172 -4.72 -2.92 14.98
N GLU A 173 -3.79 -3.82 14.66
CA GLU A 173 -2.66 -4.19 15.53
C GLU A 173 -1.73 -3.00 15.76
N VAL A 174 -1.52 -2.19 14.72
CA VAL A 174 -0.64 -1.01 14.77
C VAL A 174 -1.43 0.31 14.70
N ALA A 175 -2.74 0.26 15.02
CA ALA A 175 -3.65 1.41 15.00
C ALA A 175 -3.51 2.29 13.75
N THR A 176 -3.36 1.66 12.58
CA THR A 176 -3.05 2.35 11.32
C THR A 176 -4.25 2.30 10.39
N THR A 177 -4.65 3.46 9.87
CA THR A 177 -5.62 3.57 8.77
C THR A 177 -5.05 4.48 7.70
N ILE A 178 -4.85 3.91 6.51
CA ILE A 178 -4.30 4.60 5.34
C ILE A 178 -5.38 4.61 4.28
N ALA A 179 -5.79 5.80 3.84
CA ALA A 179 -6.75 5.96 2.75
C ALA A 179 -6.07 6.67 1.57
N VAL A 180 -6.05 6.00 0.42
CA VAL A 180 -5.67 6.61 -0.85
C VAL A 180 -6.94 6.86 -1.64
N GLU A 181 -7.14 8.11 -2.04
CA GLU A 181 -8.36 8.61 -2.68
C GLU A 181 -8.05 9.13 -4.08
N ASN A 182 -9.10 9.30 -4.90
CA ASN A 182 -8.99 9.78 -6.28
C ASN A 182 -7.98 8.97 -7.10
N LEU A 183 -8.06 7.64 -6.97
CA LEU A 183 -7.16 6.73 -7.67
C LEU A 183 -7.53 6.65 -9.15
N ASP A 184 -6.60 7.04 -10.01
CA ASP A 184 -6.69 6.91 -11.45
C ASP A 184 -5.48 6.14 -11.93
N GLY A 185 -5.70 5.15 -12.80
CA GLY A 185 -4.61 4.32 -13.26
C GLY A 185 -4.99 3.39 -14.41
N SER A 186 -3.98 2.73 -14.94
CA SER A 186 -4.14 1.72 -15.97
C SER A 186 -3.12 0.62 -15.82
N GLY A 187 -3.42 -0.49 -16.49
CA GLY A 187 -2.50 -1.60 -16.55
C GLY A 187 -3.03 -2.69 -17.47
N THR A 188 -2.34 -3.82 -17.43
CA THR A 188 -2.63 -4.95 -18.27
C THR A 188 -2.67 -6.23 -17.45
N TRP A 189 -3.62 -7.08 -17.78
CA TRP A 189 -3.83 -8.37 -17.13
C TRP A 189 -3.60 -9.48 -18.16
N TRP A 190 -2.58 -10.29 -17.92
CA TRP A 190 -2.28 -11.53 -18.62
C TRP A 190 -2.66 -12.75 -17.75
N PRO A 191 -2.77 -13.96 -18.33
CA PRO A 191 -3.06 -15.19 -17.58
C PRO A 191 -2.13 -15.47 -16.39
N SER A 192 -0.86 -15.07 -16.47
CA SER A 192 0.13 -15.28 -15.40
C SER A 192 0.64 -14.00 -14.75
N VAL A 193 0.39 -12.82 -15.33
CA VAL A 193 0.96 -11.55 -14.84
C VAL A 193 -0.10 -10.47 -14.79
N VAL A 194 -0.08 -9.64 -13.75
CA VAL A 194 -0.87 -8.41 -13.68
C VAL A 194 0.10 -7.26 -13.52
N ALA A 195 0.15 -6.35 -14.49
CA ALA A 195 0.94 -5.12 -14.40
C ALA A 195 0.00 -3.93 -14.21
N VAL A 196 0.31 -3.11 -13.22
CA VAL A 196 -0.22 -1.77 -13.03
C VAL A 196 0.88 -0.83 -13.51
N ASP A 197 0.73 -0.28 -14.70
CA ASP A 197 1.74 0.59 -15.31
C ASP A 197 1.92 1.86 -14.48
N GLU A 198 0.79 2.44 -14.07
CA GLU A 198 0.75 3.62 -13.24
C GLU A 198 -0.60 3.73 -12.54
N LEU A 199 -0.55 3.99 -11.23
CA LEU A 199 -1.69 4.29 -10.38
C LEU A 199 -1.37 5.54 -9.58
N ARG A 200 -2.12 6.62 -9.80
CA ARG A 200 -1.94 7.91 -9.12
C ARG A 200 -3.15 8.25 -8.28
N GLY A 201 -2.94 8.96 -7.18
CA GLY A 201 -4.02 9.48 -6.35
C GLY A 201 -3.52 10.41 -5.26
N THR A 202 -4.34 10.58 -4.22
CA THR A 202 -4.04 11.43 -3.08
C THR A 202 -4.03 10.63 -1.79
N LEU A 203 -3.02 10.85 -0.94
CA LEU A 203 -2.88 10.22 0.37
C LEU A 203 -2.68 11.31 1.42
N ASN A 204 -3.65 11.47 2.34
CA ASN A 204 -3.66 12.51 3.38
C ASN A 204 -3.20 13.90 2.87
N GLY A 205 -3.81 14.39 1.78
CA GLY A 205 -3.48 15.69 1.19
C GLY A 205 -2.18 15.76 0.37
N GLY A 206 -1.36 14.71 0.38
CA GLY A 206 -0.19 14.55 -0.49
C GLY A 206 -0.50 13.77 -1.77
N THR A 207 0.49 13.64 -2.65
CA THR A 207 0.39 12.83 -3.88
C THR A 207 0.86 11.40 -3.62
N PHE A 208 0.24 10.45 -4.31
CA PHE A 208 0.60 9.03 -4.29
C PHE A 208 0.76 8.51 -5.71
N ALA A 209 1.77 7.70 -5.95
CA ALA A 209 2.03 6.97 -7.17
C ALA A 209 2.46 5.53 -6.86
N LEU A 210 1.96 4.57 -7.65
CA LEU A 210 2.31 3.16 -7.58
C LEU A 210 2.46 2.60 -8.99
N ALA A 211 3.53 1.83 -9.21
CA ALA A 211 3.65 0.92 -10.33
C ALA A 211 3.99 -0.47 -9.75
N VAL A 212 3.31 -1.51 -10.20
CA VAL A 212 3.51 -2.85 -9.66
C VAL A 212 3.24 -3.92 -10.71
N GLU A 213 4.12 -4.91 -10.76
CA GLU A 213 3.93 -6.15 -11.48
C GLU A 213 3.75 -7.29 -10.49
N VAL A 214 2.73 -8.12 -10.73
CA VAL A 214 2.40 -9.28 -9.90
C VAL A 214 2.36 -10.51 -10.79
N GLU A 215 3.28 -11.44 -10.56
CA GLU A 215 3.27 -12.77 -11.13
C GLU A 215 2.34 -13.67 -10.30
N ARG A 216 1.41 -14.32 -10.97
CA ARG A 216 0.41 -15.22 -10.40
C ARG A 216 0.89 -16.66 -10.53
N GLY A 217 0.62 -17.46 -9.52
CA GLY A 217 1.02 -18.87 -9.48
C GLY A 217 0.99 -19.41 -8.05
N PRO A 218 1.46 -20.65 -7.83
CA PRO A 218 1.51 -21.26 -6.50
C PRO A 218 2.38 -20.47 -5.52
N THR A 219 3.39 -19.78 -6.03
CA THR A 219 4.26 -18.86 -5.28
C THR A 219 4.21 -17.50 -5.96
N PRO A 220 3.18 -16.67 -5.70
CA PRO A 220 3.03 -15.40 -6.39
C PRO A 220 4.22 -14.49 -6.07
N ALA A 221 4.71 -13.77 -7.06
CA ALA A 221 5.80 -12.81 -6.91
C ALA A 221 5.30 -11.41 -7.24
N PHE A 222 5.95 -10.39 -6.69
CA PHE A 222 5.69 -9.02 -7.09
C PHE A 222 6.98 -8.21 -7.10
N ALA A 223 6.99 -7.18 -7.94
CA ALA A 223 7.98 -6.12 -7.95
C ALA A 223 7.25 -4.79 -8.19
N GLY A 224 7.58 -3.76 -7.43
CA GLY A 224 6.89 -2.49 -7.56
C GLY A 224 7.62 -1.32 -6.93
N GLN A 225 7.18 -0.15 -7.34
CA GLN A 225 7.65 1.13 -6.85
C GLN A 225 6.47 1.92 -6.28
N VAL A 226 6.68 2.51 -5.12
CA VAL A 226 5.76 3.42 -4.45
C VAL A 226 6.45 4.77 -4.30
N GLU A 227 5.75 5.83 -4.67
CA GLU A 227 6.15 7.20 -4.43
C GLU A 227 5.02 7.92 -3.68
N ALA A 228 5.37 8.65 -2.63
CA ALA A 228 4.46 9.53 -1.93
C ALA A 228 5.16 10.85 -1.63
N ARG A 229 4.49 11.98 -1.85
CA ARG A 229 5.07 13.32 -1.63
C ARG A 229 4.12 14.21 -0.84
N GLY A 230 4.66 14.94 0.12
CA GLY A 230 3.92 15.91 0.91
C GLY A 230 2.76 15.31 1.72
N VAL A 231 2.82 14.02 2.04
CA VAL A 231 1.75 13.32 2.77
C VAL A 231 1.67 13.88 4.18
N HIS A 232 0.51 14.37 4.58
CA HIS A 232 0.34 14.87 5.94
C HIS A 232 0.31 13.71 6.93
N LEU A 233 1.20 13.80 7.92
CA LEU A 233 1.23 12.91 9.06
C LEU A 233 0.23 13.43 10.10
N GLY A 234 -0.63 12.52 10.57
CA GLY A 234 -1.63 12.78 11.59
C GLY A 234 -1.92 11.53 12.40
N SER A 235 -2.98 11.57 13.23
CA SER A 235 -3.43 10.41 13.99
C SER A 235 -3.86 9.28 13.05
N GLY A 236 -3.23 8.11 13.16
CA GLY A 236 -3.57 6.93 12.35
C GLY A 236 -2.48 6.40 11.41
N VAL A 237 -1.24 6.91 11.48
CA VAL A 237 -0.09 6.38 10.71
C VAL A 237 0.93 5.72 11.65
N GLY A 238 0.48 4.78 12.47
CA GLY A 238 1.32 4.05 13.43
C GLY A 238 2.47 3.26 12.77
N LEU A 239 2.33 2.92 11.48
CA LEU A 239 3.35 2.22 10.69
C LEU A 239 4.70 2.95 10.62
N LEU A 240 4.72 4.28 10.81
CA LEU A 240 5.97 5.06 10.87
C LEU A 240 6.90 4.63 12.02
N THR A 241 6.33 4.01 13.06
CA THR A 241 7.09 3.45 14.18
C THR A 241 8.16 2.45 13.74
N TYR A 242 7.90 1.68 12.68
CA TYR A 242 8.84 0.68 12.16
C TYR A 242 9.97 1.31 11.34
N LEU A 243 9.67 2.39 10.63
CA LEU A 243 10.63 3.12 9.81
C LEU A 243 11.50 4.05 10.66
N VAL A 244 10.96 4.50 11.78
CA VAL A 244 11.57 5.51 12.64
C VAL A 244 11.38 5.13 14.12
N PRO A 245 12.28 4.30 14.68
CA PRO A 245 12.13 3.73 16.02
C PRO A 245 11.97 4.75 17.14
N TYR A 246 12.52 5.95 17.01
CA TYR A 246 12.38 7.00 18.03
C TYR A 246 11.05 7.77 17.95
N LEU A 247 10.24 7.49 16.92
CA LEU A 247 8.82 7.86 16.93
C LEU A 247 7.98 6.81 17.68
N ALA A 248 8.56 5.66 18.05
CA ALA A 248 7.91 4.68 18.90
C ALA A 248 7.67 5.27 20.29
N GLY A 249 6.42 5.61 20.59
CA GLY A 249 6.01 6.30 21.81
C GLY A 249 5.66 7.79 21.64
N ALA A 250 5.92 8.40 20.48
CA ALA A 250 5.46 9.75 20.12
C ALA A 250 4.27 9.73 19.13
N SER A 251 3.75 8.53 18.84
CA SER A 251 2.78 8.25 17.78
C SER A 251 1.45 9.03 17.88
N GLU A 252 1.10 9.53 19.06
CA GLU A 252 -0.18 10.24 19.25
C GLU A 252 -0.16 11.69 18.74
N ARG A 253 1.00 12.30 18.47
CA ARG A 253 1.11 13.74 18.08
C ARG A 253 2.18 14.05 17.05
N LEU A 254 2.50 13.09 16.19
CA LEU A 254 3.44 13.34 15.09
C LEU A 254 2.79 14.18 13.99
N GLU A 255 3.07 15.47 13.95
CA GLU A 255 2.69 16.35 12.83
C GLU A 255 3.87 16.53 11.89
N GLY A 256 3.65 16.38 10.59
CA GLY A 256 4.68 16.64 9.60
C GLY A 256 4.26 16.32 8.17
N ARG A 257 5.19 16.50 7.24
CA ARG A 257 5.03 16.12 5.83
C ARG A 257 6.01 15.03 5.46
N LEU A 258 5.48 13.92 4.96
CA LEU A 258 6.21 12.73 4.55
C LEU A 258 6.41 12.71 3.04
N ASP A 259 7.66 12.53 2.63
CA ASP A 259 8.04 12.04 1.31
C ASP A 259 8.62 10.62 1.44
N LEU A 260 8.19 9.71 0.59
CA LEU A 260 8.62 8.31 0.55
C LEU A 260 8.88 7.91 -0.90
N ASP A 261 10.05 7.34 -1.15
CA ASP A 261 10.36 6.59 -2.37
C ASP A 261 10.74 5.18 -1.97
N LEU A 262 10.08 4.18 -2.54
CA LEU A 262 10.23 2.80 -2.12
C LEU A 262 10.17 1.87 -3.34
N GLU A 263 11.18 1.03 -3.47
CA GLU A 263 11.23 -0.06 -4.44
C GLU A 263 11.24 -1.38 -3.65
N LEU A 264 10.26 -2.25 -3.92
CA LEU A 264 10.10 -3.52 -3.22
C LEU A 264 9.86 -4.67 -4.19
N LYS A 265 10.38 -5.83 -3.80
CA LYS A 265 10.06 -7.11 -4.42
C LYS A 265 9.83 -8.17 -3.35
N GLY A 266 8.99 -9.14 -3.63
CA GLY A 266 8.69 -10.22 -2.70
C GLY A 266 8.01 -11.40 -3.37
N GLN A 267 7.92 -12.50 -2.64
CA GLN A 267 7.35 -13.76 -3.08
C GLN A 267 6.55 -14.45 -1.97
N GLY A 268 5.45 -15.09 -2.35
CA GLY A 268 4.60 -15.91 -1.49
C GLY A 268 3.24 -15.29 -1.18
N ALA A 269 2.28 -16.16 -0.85
CA ALA A 269 0.89 -15.81 -0.58
C ALA A 269 0.55 -15.70 0.93
N SER A 270 1.56 -15.69 1.81
CA SER A 270 1.37 -15.66 3.26
C SER A 270 2.29 -14.65 3.92
N GLY A 271 1.88 -14.10 5.06
CA GLY A 271 2.71 -13.18 5.85
C GLY A 271 4.11 -13.72 6.16
N PRO A 272 4.28 -14.98 6.61
CA PRO A 272 5.60 -15.58 6.78
C PRO A 272 6.43 -15.63 5.49
N ALA A 273 5.87 -16.15 4.40
CA ALA A 273 6.59 -16.25 3.12
C ALA A 273 7.00 -14.88 2.57
N LEU A 274 6.11 -13.88 2.68
CA LEU A 274 6.40 -12.50 2.33
C LEU A 274 7.50 -11.91 3.21
N ARG A 275 7.45 -12.11 4.54
CA ARG A 275 8.51 -11.63 5.44
C ARG A 275 9.88 -12.22 5.10
N ASP A 276 9.93 -13.47 4.65
CA ASP A 276 11.17 -14.16 4.31
C ASP A 276 11.76 -13.75 2.96
N SER A 277 10.92 -13.35 2.00
CA SER A 277 11.33 -13.03 0.64
C SER A 277 11.42 -11.52 0.35
N LEU A 278 10.82 -10.68 1.20
CA LEU A 278 10.73 -9.23 0.98
C LEU A 278 12.13 -8.63 0.94
N SER A 279 12.41 -7.94 -0.15
CA SER A 279 13.63 -7.17 -0.32
C SER A 279 13.39 -5.88 -1.08
N GLY A 280 14.27 -4.91 -0.89
CA GLY A 280 14.12 -3.62 -1.57
C GLY A 280 14.92 -2.52 -0.92
N ARG A 281 14.59 -1.29 -1.31
CA ARG A 281 15.29 -0.08 -0.87
C ARG A 281 14.34 1.10 -0.89
N GLY A 282 14.62 2.09 -0.07
CA GLY A 282 13.83 3.31 -0.10
C GLY A 282 14.50 4.48 0.59
N THR A 283 13.91 5.64 0.36
CA THR A 283 14.26 6.88 1.04
C THR A 283 13.03 7.47 1.70
N LEU A 284 13.22 7.96 2.91
CA LEU A 284 12.18 8.58 3.73
C LEU A 284 12.63 10.01 4.07
N LYS A 285 11.76 10.98 3.91
CA LYS A 285 11.95 12.33 4.42
C LYS A 285 10.71 12.78 5.18
N ILE A 286 10.90 13.34 6.37
CA ILE A 286 9.84 14.05 7.08
C ILE A 286 10.31 15.48 7.33
N ASP A 287 9.66 16.46 6.69
CA ASP A 287 10.11 17.86 6.71
C ASP A 287 8.96 18.84 6.39
N PRO A 288 8.54 19.70 7.33
CA PRO A 288 8.98 19.73 8.73
C PRO A 288 8.40 18.55 9.52
N ILE A 289 9.07 18.17 10.60
CA ILE A 289 8.50 17.31 11.66
C ILE A 289 8.35 18.14 12.93
N ARG A 290 7.13 18.21 13.49
CA ARG A 290 6.88 18.83 14.78
C ARG A 290 6.94 17.76 15.86
N LEU A 291 7.74 18.03 16.87
CA LEU A 291 8.11 17.05 17.89
C LEU A 291 7.50 17.39 19.25
N ASP A 292 6.36 18.07 19.23
CA ASP A 292 5.64 18.51 20.42
C ASP A 292 5.21 17.30 21.28
N GLY A 293 5.94 17.07 22.38
CA GLY A 293 5.64 16.03 23.37
C GLY A 293 6.43 14.73 23.27
N SER A 294 7.44 14.62 22.39
CA SER A 294 8.35 13.47 22.40
C SER A 294 9.28 13.50 23.63
N SER A 295 9.08 12.57 24.57
CA SER A 295 9.90 12.44 25.79
C SER A 295 11.38 12.25 25.46
N LEU A 296 11.69 11.33 24.54
CA LEU A 296 13.04 11.01 24.09
C LEU A 296 13.81 12.22 23.54
N LEU A 297 13.15 13.13 22.83
CA LEU A 297 13.80 14.31 22.25
C LEU A 297 13.94 15.46 23.24
N ILE A 298 13.01 15.58 24.19
CA ILE A 298 13.18 16.46 25.35
C ILE A 298 14.43 16.03 26.13
N ASP A 299 14.67 14.73 26.26
CA ASP A 299 15.83 14.18 26.96
C ASP A 299 17.13 14.40 26.17
N LEU A 300 17.14 14.14 24.86
CA LEU A 300 18.28 14.46 23.98
C LEU A 300 18.60 15.96 23.93
N ALA A 301 17.59 16.82 23.92
CA ALA A 301 17.76 18.28 23.90
C ALA A 301 18.37 18.85 25.20
N ARG A 302 18.30 18.13 26.32
CA ARG A 302 18.96 18.52 27.58
C ARG A 302 20.47 18.23 27.57
N VAL A 303 20.90 17.25 26.79
CA VAL A 303 22.31 16.80 26.74
C VAL A 303 23.10 17.53 25.65
N VAL A 304 22.43 18.01 24.60
CA VAL A 304 23.07 18.76 23.51
C VAL A 304 22.87 20.27 23.73
N PRO A 305 23.91 21.09 24.01
CA PRO A 305 23.77 22.50 24.46
C PRO A 305 23.30 23.49 23.38
N ALA A 306 22.79 22.99 22.27
CA ALA A 306 22.26 23.72 21.13
C ALA A 306 20.89 24.40 21.31
N ALA A 307 20.02 23.86 22.16
CA ALA A 307 18.58 23.96 21.91
C ALA A 307 17.88 25.23 22.43
N ARG A 308 18.20 26.38 21.81
CA ARG A 308 17.17 27.41 21.51
C ARG A 308 16.33 27.03 20.28
N TYR A 309 16.21 25.75 19.99
CA TYR A 309 15.68 25.25 18.74
C TYR A 309 14.17 25.06 18.82
N GLY A 310 13.49 25.59 17.79
CA GLY A 310 12.05 25.43 17.64
C GLY A 310 11.65 23.97 17.68
N LYS A 311 10.38 23.73 18.02
CA LYS A 311 9.71 22.42 18.10
C LYS A 311 9.68 21.65 16.75
N VAL A 312 10.49 22.04 15.79
CA VAL A 312 10.44 21.68 14.38
C VAL A 312 11.83 21.22 13.94
N GLY A 313 11.91 20.01 13.42
CA GLY A 313 13.12 19.43 12.83
C GLY A 313 12.89 18.91 11.42
N SER A 314 13.84 18.16 10.92
CA SER A 314 13.64 17.29 9.75
C SER A 314 14.23 15.90 9.99
N LEU A 315 13.63 14.90 9.37
CA LEU A 315 14.09 13.52 9.41
C LEU A 315 14.41 13.04 8.01
N ARG A 316 15.53 12.34 7.84
CA ARG A 316 15.90 11.68 6.58
C ARG A 316 16.44 10.29 6.85
N SER A 317 16.00 9.31 6.06
CA SER A 317 16.51 7.94 6.14
C SER A 317 16.71 7.35 4.75
N GLU A 318 17.84 6.67 4.57
CA GLU A 318 18.03 5.72 3.48
C GLU A 318 18.06 4.31 4.07
N PHE A 319 17.19 3.44 3.57
CA PHE A 319 17.01 2.12 4.13
C PHE A 319 17.01 1.02 3.06
N LEU A 320 17.43 -0.17 3.50
CA LEU A 320 17.37 -1.41 2.75
C LEU A 320 16.44 -2.39 3.47
N VAL A 321 15.62 -3.08 2.69
CA VAL A 321 14.81 -4.19 3.19
C VAL A 321 15.49 -5.47 2.74
N ALA A 322 15.92 -6.30 3.69
CA ALA A 322 16.55 -7.60 3.42
C ALA A 322 16.57 -8.42 4.72
N ASP A 323 16.70 -9.74 4.63
CA ASP A 323 16.87 -10.64 5.78
C ASP A 323 15.85 -10.42 6.92
N ARG A 324 14.58 -10.19 6.58
CA ARG A 324 13.49 -9.92 7.54
C ARG A 324 13.69 -8.66 8.39
N ARG A 325 14.43 -7.66 7.90
CA ARG A 325 14.73 -6.40 8.59
C ARG A 325 14.80 -5.21 7.63
N VAL A 326 14.56 -4.04 8.19
CA VAL A 326 14.80 -2.73 7.58
C VAL A 326 16.11 -2.21 8.16
N VAL A 327 17.16 -2.17 7.34
CA VAL A 327 18.48 -1.66 7.72
C VAL A 327 18.58 -0.20 7.30
N SER A 328 18.74 0.70 8.27
CA SER A 328 18.98 2.11 8.02
C SER A 328 20.47 2.40 8.13
N ARG A 329 21.10 2.72 6.99
CA ARG A 329 22.54 3.06 6.94
C ARG A 329 22.82 4.45 7.49
N ARG A 330 21.85 5.35 7.30
CA ARG A 330 21.94 6.72 7.75
C ARG A 330 20.54 7.22 8.04
N LEU A 331 20.21 7.25 9.32
CA LEU A 331 18.96 7.77 9.83
C LEU A 331 19.28 9.10 10.53
N GLN A 332 19.13 10.21 9.80
CA GLN A 332 19.54 11.54 10.21
C GLN A 332 18.33 12.35 10.69
N LEU A 333 18.36 12.73 11.95
CA LEU A 333 17.45 13.70 12.54
C LEU A 333 18.19 15.04 12.65
N ASP A 334 17.67 16.07 11.99
CA ASP A 334 18.17 17.43 12.10
C ASP A 334 17.30 18.21 13.09
N LEU A 335 17.90 18.57 14.23
CA LEU A 335 17.29 19.41 15.25
C LEU A 335 18.01 20.75 15.28
N GLY A 336 17.38 21.77 14.69
CA GLY A 336 17.93 23.11 14.71
C GLY A 336 19.30 23.27 14.04
N GLY A 337 19.60 22.50 13.00
CA GLY A 337 20.89 22.51 12.32
C GLY A 337 21.94 21.60 12.96
N THR A 338 21.58 20.87 14.01
CA THR A 338 22.42 19.83 14.62
C THR A 338 22.00 18.45 14.11
N PRO A 339 22.81 17.79 13.26
CA PRO A 339 22.49 16.46 12.77
C PRO A 339 22.81 15.40 13.82
N ILE A 340 21.81 14.62 14.20
CA ILE A 340 21.92 13.40 14.98
C ILE A 340 21.77 12.24 14.00
N VAL A 341 22.79 11.40 13.87
CA VAL A 341 22.80 10.29 12.91
C VAL A 341 22.76 8.97 13.67
N LEU A 342 21.86 8.09 13.26
CA LEU A 342 21.71 6.74 13.79
C LEU A 342 21.97 5.72 12.68
N VAL A 343 22.58 4.60 13.04
CA VAL A 343 22.82 3.46 12.15
C VAL A 343 22.30 2.21 12.84
N GLY A 344 21.51 1.41 12.14
CA GLY A 344 20.87 0.27 12.78
C GLY A 344 19.87 -0.48 11.91
N ALA A 345 19.08 -1.32 12.54
CA ALA A 345 18.03 -2.07 11.88
C ALA A 345 16.79 -2.26 12.77
N SER A 346 15.63 -2.34 12.11
CA SER A 346 14.36 -2.78 12.68
C SER A 346 13.97 -4.11 12.06
N ALA A 347 13.84 -5.18 12.84
CA ALA A 347 13.38 -6.48 12.36
C ALA A 347 11.84 -6.49 12.23
N PHE A 348 11.32 -7.35 11.34
CA PHE A 348 9.87 -7.49 11.12
C PHE A 348 9.12 -8.11 12.31
N ASP A 349 9.83 -8.63 13.29
CA ASP A 349 9.28 -9.07 14.58
C ASP A 349 9.22 -7.93 15.62
N GLY A 350 9.52 -6.69 15.21
CA GLY A 350 9.47 -5.51 16.05
C GLY A 350 10.74 -5.27 16.87
N ARG A 351 11.76 -6.14 16.82
CA ARG A 351 13.04 -5.88 17.49
C ARG A 351 13.79 -4.73 16.80
N ILE A 352 14.38 -3.84 17.59
CA ILE A 352 15.16 -2.70 17.10
C ILE A 352 16.58 -2.76 17.65
N HIS A 353 17.55 -2.33 16.83
CA HIS A 353 18.94 -2.15 17.26
C HIS A 353 19.58 -1.01 16.48
N TYR A 354 19.79 0.13 17.12
CA TYR A 354 20.38 1.33 16.57
C TYR A 354 21.51 1.83 17.45
N ARG A 355 22.52 2.41 16.83
CA ARG A 355 23.64 3.07 17.51
C ARG A 355 23.77 4.50 17.00
N LEU A 356 24.13 5.42 17.89
CA LEU A 356 24.48 6.78 17.53
C LEU A 356 25.80 6.80 16.75
N ASP A 357 25.79 7.42 15.58
CA ASP A 357 27.01 7.86 14.92
C ASP A 357 27.29 9.28 15.40
N ALA A 358 28.26 9.42 16.30
CA ALA A 358 28.68 10.71 16.83
C ALA A 358 29.79 11.39 16.01
N SER A 359 30.22 10.81 14.88
CA SER A 359 31.15 11.47 13.95
C SER A 359 30.68 12.87 13.52
N PRO A 360 29.38 13.10 13.22
CA PRO A 360 28.85 14.43 12.89
C PRO A 360 28.80 15.42 14.07
N LEU A 361 28.93 14.91 15.31
CA LEU A 361 28.95 15.72 16.53
C LEU A 361 30.37 16.12 16.93
N ALA A 362 31.40 15.41 16.43
CA ALA A 362 32.80 15.72 16.70
C ALA A 362 33.14 17.18 16.35
N GLY A 363 33.66 17.93 17.32
CA GLY A 363 33.98 19.35 17.17
C GLY A 363 32.79 20.32 17.24
N ARG A 364 31.55 19.83 17.34
CA ARG A 364 30.34 20.64 17.60
C ARG A 364 29.88 20.59 19.07
N ILE A 365 30.43 19.67 19.84
CA ILE A 365 30.21 19.57 21.29
C ILE A 365 31.02 20.70 21.95
N GLY A 366 30.34 21.78 22.36
CA GLY A 366 30.97 22.89 23.08
C GLY A 366 31.41 22.50 24.50
N PRO A 367 32.30 23.31 25.12
CA PRO A 367 32.80 23.03 26.48
C PRO A 367 31.68 22.93 27.53
N GLU A 368 30.56 23.64 27.34
CA GLU A 368 29.37 23.55 28.19
C GLU A 368 28.69 22.16 28.12
N ALA A 369 28.68 21.50 26.94
CA ALA A 369 28.18 20.13 26.83
C ALA A 369 29.07 19.15 27.56
N ILE A 370 30.38 19.33 27.42
CA ILE A 370 31.37 18.47 28.04
C ILE A 370 31.27 18.61 29.56
N ALA A 371 31.05 19.83 30.06
CA ALA A 371 30.77 20.07 31.47
C ALA A 371 29.48 19.37 31.93
N LEU A 372 28.37 19.49 31.18
CA LEU A 372 27.12 18.79 31.50
C LEU A 372 27.25 17.26 31.46
N LEU A 373 27.99 16.72 30.48
CA LEU A 373 28.27 15.28 30.39
C LEU A 373 29.12 14.81 31.57
N ALA A 374 30.16 15.58 31.91
CA ALA A 374 30.99 15.32 33.08
C ALA A 374 30.18 15.40 34.39
N GLU A 375 29.25 16.35 34.51
CA GLU A 375 28.29 16.44 35.63
C GLU A 375 27.37 15.21 35.70
N THR A 376 27.11 14.55 34.57
CA THR A 376 26.36 13.28 34.51
C THR A 376 27.20 12.02 34.72
N GLY A 377 28.51 12.17 34.95
CA GLY A 377 29.43 11.03 35.06
C GLY A 377 29.64 10.28 33.73
N LEU A 378 29.23 10.88 32.62
CA LEU A 378 29.41 10.36 31.27
C LEU A 378 30.63 11.01 30.65
N ALA A 379 31.57 10.21 30.19
CA ALA A 379 32.61 10.67 29.30
C ALA A 379 31.97 11.01 27.93
N PRO A 380 32.52 11.97 27.17
CA PRO A 380 32.13 12.17 25.76
C PRO A 380 32.24 10.88 24.92
N GLU A 381 33.12 9.97 25.34
CA GLU A 381 33.29 8.64 24.75
C GLU A 381 32.07 7.75 24.99
N ASP A 382 31.36 7.88 26.13
CA ASP A 382 30.17 7.09 26.45
C ASP A 382 28.97 7.42 25.54
N LEU A 383 28.98 8.61 24.92
CA LEU A 383 27.98 8.96 23.90
C LEU A 383 28.18 8.18 22.59
N LEU A 384 29.41 7.72 22.30
CA LEU A 384 29.68 6.83 21.16
C LEU A 384 29.04 5.44 21.36
N ASP A 385 28.77 5.09 22.62
CA ASP A 385 28.13 3.84 23.01
C ASP A 385 26.61 3.96 23.16
N LEU A 386 26.02 5.11 22.80
CA LEU A 386 24.56 5.27 22.83
C LEU A 386 23.90 4.28 21.86
N GLN A 387 23.13 3.36 22.42
CA GLN A 387 22.41 2.32 21.69
C GLN A 387 20.92 2.36 22.04
N VAL A 388 20.08 2.17 21.04
CA VAL A 388 18.64 1.95 21.20
C VAL A 388 18.35 0.52 20.78
N THR A 389 17.92 -0.31 21.73
CA THR A 389 17.66 -1.74 21.56
C THR A 389 16.25 -2.10 22.05
N GLY A 390 15.89 -3.38 22.08
CA GLY A 390 14.58 -3.84 22.58
C GLY A 390 13.57 -4.01 21.46
N THR A 391 12.33 -3.58 21.69
CA THR A 391 11.23 -3.69 20.72
C THR A 391 10.63 -2.32 20.43
N ALA A 392 9.91 -2.18 19.31
CA ALA A 392 9.12 -0.98 19.03
C ALA A 392 8.16 -0.61 20.17
N ASP A 393 7.61 -1.62 20.86
CA ASP A 393 6.72 -1.38 22.00
C ASP A 393 7.44 -1.03 23.29
N ARG A 394 8.66 -1.55 23.48
CA ARG A 394 9.49 -1.31 24.66
C ARG A 394 10.92 -1.01 24.23
N PRO A 395 11.19 0.22 23.74
CA PRO A 395 12.52 0.64 23.36
C PRO A 395 13.38 0.80 24.61
N LEU A 396 14.58 0.20 24.61
CA LEU A 396 15.56 0.29 25.67
C LEU A 396 16.73 1.15 25.19
N VAL A 397 17.06 2.21 25.93
CA VAL A 397 18.22 3.05 25.63
C VAL A 397 19.36 2.66 26.55
N ARG A 398 20.56 2.49 25.99
CA ARG A 398 21.80 2.17 26.70
C ARG A 398 22.82 3.28 26.49
N VAL A 399 23.40 3.80 27.57
CA VAL A 399 24.46 4.83 27.56
C VAL A 399 25.39 4.59 28.75
N GLY A 400 26.72 4.53 28.53
CA GLY A 400 27.71 4.46 29.62
C GLY A 400 27.43 3.37 30.68
N GLY A 401 26.93 2.20 30.26
CA GLY A 401 26.57 1.08 31.14
C GLY A 401 25.16 1.12 31.75
N LEU A 402 24.45 2.24 31.67
CA LEU A 402 23.07 2.40 32.14
C LEU A 402 22.08 1.94 31.06
N THR A 403 20.95 1.35 31.47
CA THR A 403 19.88 0.90 30.56
C THR A 403 18.53 1.36 31.11
N PHE A 404 17.70 1.99 30.29
CA PHE A 404 16.39 2.51 30.70
C PHE A 404 15.32 2.26 29.62
N ASP A 405 14.06 2.04 30.05
CA ASP A 405 12.91 1.91 29.16
C ASP A 405 12.47 3.32 28.70
N ALA A 406 12.55 3.58 27.39
CA ALA A 406 12.33 4.91 26.85
C ALA A 406 10.86 5.36 26.96
N LYS A 407 9.90 4.42 27.09
CA LYS A 407 8.47 4.76 27.20
C LYS A 407 8.06 5.02 28.64
N THR A 408 8.41 4.13 29.57
CA THR A 408 7.98 4.27 30.98
C THR A 408 8.93 5.11 31.79
N ASP A 409 10.23 4.98 31.54
CA ASP A 409 11.25 5.48 32.45
C ASP A 409 11.98 6.68 31.88
N GLY A 410 11.83 7.01 30.59
CA GLY A 410 12.62 8.08 29.94
C GLY A 410 12.70 9.38 30.76
N ARG A 411 11.56 9.82 31.31
CA ARG A 411 11.50 11.02 32.14
C ARG A 411 11.96 10.78 33.59
N SER A 412 11.58 9.66 34.20
CA SER A 412 11.86 9.36 35.60
C SER A 412 13.28 8.84 35.83
N ALA A 413 13.79 7.95 34.99
CA ALA A 413 15.15 7.43 35.04
C ALA A 413 16.19 8.51 34.77
N LEU A 414 15.92 9.47 33.87
CA LEU A 414 16.86 10.57 33.62
C LEU A 414 16.80 11.61 34.75
N GLU A 415 15.62 11.90 35.30
CA GLU A 415 15.48 12.73 36.50
C GLU A 415 16.09 12.05 37.75
N GLU A 416 16.00 10.73 37.86
CA GLU A 416 16.60 9.93 38.93
C GLU A 416 18.11 9.81 38.75
N LEU A 417 18.62 9.66 37.52
CA LEU A 417 20.04 9.83 37.18
C LEU A 417 20.52 11.18 37.68
N VAL A 418 19.87 12.27 37.25
CA VAL A 418 20.22 13.64 37.62
C VAL A 418 20.11 13.86 39.14
N ARG A 419 19.15 13.21 39.81
CA ARG A 419 18.95 13.32 41.26
C ARG A 419 19.99 12.53 42.06
N ASP A 420 20.26 11.28 41.69
CA ASP A 420 21.29 10.43 42.33
C ASP A 420 22.69 11.04 42.11
N LEU A 421 22.92 11.63 40.93
CA LEU A 421 24.11 12.41 40.62
C LEU A 421 24.24 13.66 41.50
N LYS A 422 23.17 14.45 41.67
CA LYS A 422 23.16 15.60 42.58
C LYS A 422 23.43 15.20 44.04
N GLN A 423 22.93 14.04 44.47
CA GLN A 423 23.18 13.53 45.83
C GLN A 423 24.62 13.04 46.02
N ARG A 424 25.25 12.46 44.99
CA ARG A 424 26.67 12.07 45.03
C ARG A 424 27.62 13.26 44.98
N LEU A 425 27.23 14.37 44.35
CA LEU A 425 27.99 15.63 44.34
C LEU A 425 27.94 16.40 45.67
N LEU A 426 26.98 16.10 46.55
CA LEU A 426 26.84 16.71 47.87
C LEU A 426 27.53 15.91 49.00
N ARG A 427 28.17 14.79 48.67
CA ARG A 427 29.06 14.02 49.55
C ARG A 427 30.49 14.21 49.11
#